data_AF-Q9UWD8-F1
#
_entry.id   AF-Q9UWD8-F1
#
_cell.length_a   1.000
_cell.length_b   1.000
_cell.length_c   1.000
_cell.angle_alpha   90.00
_cell.angle_beta   90.00
_cell.angle_gamma   90.00
#
_symmetry.space_group_name_H-M   'P 1'
#
loop_
_entity.id
_entity.type
_entity.pdbx_description
1 polymer ?
#
loop_
_entity_poly.entity_id
_entity_poly.type
_entity_poly.pdbx_seq_one_letter_code
_entity_poly.pdbx_strand_id
1 'polypeptide(L)' 'WKKPGFERLCCLRCIQPKDTNFGTTCICRVPKSKLEEGRIVECVLCGCRGCSSTDFTSS' A
#
# COMPACT_ATOMS: atom_id res chain seq x y z
N TRP A 1 12.49 4.44 -3.84
CA TRP A 1 11.85 4.72 -5.14
C TRP A 1 12.07 6.16 -5.55
N LYS A 2 12.19 6.46 -6.85
CA LYS A 2 12.43 7.83 -7.35
C LYS A 2 11.16 8.60 -7.73
N LYS A 3 10.05 7.88 -7.97
CA LYS A 3 8.77 8.49 -8.35
C LYS A 3 8.02 8.97 -7.09
N PRO A 4 7.47 10.20 -7.08
CA PRO A 4 6.69 10.69 -5.95
C PRO A 4 5.49 9.79 -5.66
N GLY A 5 5.22 9.57 -4.36
CA GLY A 5 4.13 8.71 -3.87
C GLY A 5 4.46 7.21 -3.81
N PHE A 6 5.69 6.83 -4.16
CA PHE A 6 6.18 5.45 -4.08
C PHE A 6 7.41 5.31 -3.18
N GLU A 7 7.86 6.36 -2.50
CA GLU A 7 9.04 6.41 -1.61
C GLU A 7 9.16 5.15 -0.73
N ARG A 8 8.02 4.68 -0.19
CA ARG A 8 7.91 3.50 0.68
C ARG A 8 7.25 2.27 0.05
N LEU A 9 7.17 2.19 -1.27
CA LEU A 9 6.57 1.05 -1.95
C LEU A 9 7.31 -0.26 -1.59
N CYS A 10 6.54 -1.26 -1.17
CA CYS A 10 7.07 -2.54 -0.68
C CYS A 10 7.56 -3.47 -1.80
N CYS A 11 6.85 -3.55 -2.92
CA CYS A 11 7.19 -4.38 -4.07
C CYS A 11 6.42 -3.94 -5.33
N LEU A 12 6.83 -4.41 -6.50
CA LEU A 12 6.18 -4.08 -7.77
C LEU A 12 4.80 -4.72 -7.93
N ARG A 13 4.57 -5.92 -7.38
CA ARG A 13 3.28 -6.63 -7.53
C ARG A 13 2.13 -5.86 -6.89
N CYS A 14 2.38 -5.12 -5.80
CA CYS A 14 1.36 -4.34 -5.11
C CYS A 14 0.81 -3.14 -5.88
N ILE A 15 1.45 -2.75 -6.99
CA ILE A 15 1.03 -1.62 -7.84
C ILE A 15 0.65 -2.07 -9.25
N GLN A 16 0.63 -3.38 -9.50
CA GLN A 16 0.45 -3.94 -10.82
C GLN A 16 -1.00 -4.45 -10.97
N PRO A 17 -1.87 -3.74 -11.72
CA PRO A 17 -3.31 -4.08 -11.80
C PRO A 17 -3.57 -5.50 -12.31
N LYS A 18 -2.72 -6.00 -13.21
CA LYS A 18 -2.82 -7.36 -13.77
C LYS A 18 -2.60 -8.48 -12.73
N ASP A 19 -1.99 -8.18 -11.59
CA ASP A 19 -1.74 -9.13 -10.51
C ASP A 19 -2.86 -9.14 -9.46
N THR A 20 -3.97 -8.42 -9.69
CA THR A 20 -5.15 -8.42 -8.81
C THR A 20 -6.43 -8.74 -9.57
N ASN A 21 -7.38 -9.41 -8.89
CA ASN A 21 -8.61 -9.91 -9.51
C ASN A 21 -9.50 -8.81 -10.12
N PHE A 22 -9.42 -7.58 -9.60
CA PHE A 22 -10.29 -6.46 -9.99
C PHE A 22 -9.52 -5.31 -10.65
N GLY A 23 -8.25 -5.52 -11.03
CA GLY A 23 -7.46 -4.46 -11.65
C GLY A 23 -7.13 -3.30 -10.70
N THR A 24 -7.14 -3.54 -9.39
CA THR A 24 -6.87 -2.53 -8.35
C THR A 24 -5.45 -2.69 -7.78
N THR A 25 -5.01 -1.70 -7.00
CA THR A 25 -3.76 -1.80 -6.23
C THR A 25 -3.95 -2.58 -4.94
N CYS A 26 -2.88 -3.14 -4.38
CA CYS A 26 -2.95 -3.89 -3.14
C CYS A 26 -3.39 -3.02 -1.94
N ILE A 27 -4.09 -3.61 -0.97
CA ILE A 27 -4.56 -2.96 0.27
C ILE A 27 -3.44 -2.24 1.04
N CYS A 28 -2.21 -2.73 0.97
CA CYS A 28 -1.07 -2.08 1.62
C CYS A 28 -0.76 -0.68 1.03
N ARG A 29 -1.27 -0.35 -0.16
CA ARG A 29 -1.15 1.00 -0.76
C ARG A 29 -2.18 1.99 -0.23
N VAL A 30 -3.18 1.53 0.52
CA VAL A 30 -4.21 2.40 1.09
C VAL A 30 -3.64 3.11 2.32
N PRO A 31 -3.72 4.45 2.42
CA PRO A 31 -3.32 5.19 3.61
C PRO A 31 -4.13 4.75 4.84
N LYS A 32 -3.51 4.70 6.03
CA LYS A 32 -4.24 4.32 7.26
C LYS A 32 -5.41 5.25 7.57
N SER A 33 -5.31 6.53 7.23
CA SER A 33 -6.41 7.50 7.38
C SER A 33 -7.66 7.18 6.56
N LYS A 34 -7.54 6.31 5.54
CA LYS A 34 -8.67 5.81 4.74
C LYS A 34 -9.09 4.39 5.11
N LEU A 35 -8.43 3.79 6.09
CA LEU A 35 -8.79 2.50 6.64
C LEU A 35 -9.62 2.69 7.91
N GLU A 36 -10.39 1.67 8.24
CA GLU A 36 -11.12 1.62 9.51
C GLU A 36 -10.12 1.61 10.68
N GLU A 37 -10.48 2.30 11.75
CA GLU A 37 -9.63 2.38 12.94
C GLU A 37 -9.42 0.97 13.53
N GLY A 38 -8.17 0.66 13.89
CA GLY A 38 -7.80 -0.68 14.38
C GLY A 38 -7.66 -1.76 13.28
N ARG A 39 -7.88 -1.44 12.00
CA ARG A 39 -7.71 -2.40 10.92
C ARG A 39 -6.23 -2.76 10.72
N ILE A 40 -5.89 -4.00 11.04
CA ILE A 40 -4.55 -4.55 10.79
C ILE A 40 -4.45 -4.91 9.31
N VAL A 41 -3.50 -4.30 8.60
CA VAL A 41 -3.20 -4.63 7.20
C VAL A 41 -2.00 -5.56 7.17
N GLU A 42 -2.11 -6.65 6.42
CA GLU A 42 -0.98 -7.48 6.04
C GLU A 42 -1.13 -7.92 4.58
N CYS A 43 -0.13 -7.61 3.76
CA CYS A 43 -0.15 -7.91 2.35
C CYS A 43 0.12 -9.40 2.10
N VAL A 44 -0.79 -10.10 1.41
CA VAL A 44 -0.61 -11.52 1.05
C VAL A 44 0.54 -11.77 0.06
N LEU A 45 1.00 -10.74 -0.67
CA LEU A 45 2.05 -10.87 -1.70
C LEU A 45 3.46 -10.74 -1.14
N CYS A 46 3.64 -9.98 -0.05
CA CYS A 46 4.97 -9.67 0.49
C CYS A 46 5.04 -9.48 2.01
N GLY A 47 3.91 -9.62 2.73
CA GLY A 47 3.85 -9.52 4.19
C GLY A 47 3.93 -8.09 4.74
N CYS A 48 4.00 -7.05 3.91
CA CYS A 48 4.09 -5.67 4.43
C CYS A 48 2.78 -5.22 5.10
N ARG A 49 2.89 -4.30 6.07
CA ARG A 49 1.74 -3.79 6.87
C ARG A 49 1.27 -2.39 6.47
N GLY A 50 1.58 -1.99 5.24
CA GLY A 50 1.35 -0.64 4.75
C GLY A 50 2.59 -0.09 4.06
N CYS A 51 2.41 0.39 2.83
CA CYS A 51 3.44 0.95 1.97
C CYS A 51 2.95 2.22 1.25
N SER A 52 1.86 2.83 1.76
CA SER A 52 1.48 4.18 1.34
C SER A 52 2.47 5.19 1.89
N SER A 53 3.02 6.03 1.01
CA SER A 53 3.95 7.09 1.42
C SER A 53 3.26 8.21 2.20
N THR A 54 1.94 8.36 2.10
CA THR A 54 1.16 9.40 2.78
C THR A 54 0.96 9.14 4.27
N ASP A 55 1.28 7.95 4.77
CA ASP A 55 1.11 7.58 6.19
C ASP A 55 2.00 8.39 7.14
N PHE A 56 3.08 9.00 6.62
CA PHE A 56 4.08 9.70 7.44
C PHE A 56 4.06 11.22 7.30
N THR A 57 3.19 11.79 6.47
CA THR A 57 3.09 13.25 6.33
C THR A 57 2.16 13.87 7.38
N SER A 58 1.86 13.15 8.47
CA SER A 58 1.00 13.57 9.57
C SER A 58 1.76 13.59 10.90
N SER A 59 2.94 14.23 10.91
CA SER A 59 3.64 14.65 12.13
C SER A 59 3.92 16.14 12.06
#